data_AF-A0A6J4VA07-F1
#
_entry.id   AF-A0A6J4VA07-F1
#
_cell.length_a   1.000
_cell.length_b   1.000
_cell.length_c   1.000
_cell.angle_alpha   90.00
_cell.angle_beta   90.00
_cell.angle_gamma   90.00
#
_symmetry.space_group_name_H-M   'P 1'
#
loop_
_entity.id
_entity.type
_entity.pdbx_description
1 polymer ?
#
loop_
_entity_poly.entity_id
_entity_poly.type
_entity_poly.pdbx_seq_one_letter_code
_entity_poly.pdbx_strand_id
1 'polypeptide(L)'
;MAHVARSVGLSRQTVQRTANGLEEEGFITFSDNPHHRRAKLMCVTGKGERALEYVRERQDLWAERIGGEHTLEDPEGALVALRGLERSREQDTRSSTKEAQGRTGE
;
A
#
# COMPACT_ATOMS: atom_id res chain seq x y z
N MET A 1 11.48 0.16 -5.01
CA MET A 1 11.00 0.38 -3.62
C MET A 1 10.54 1.79 -3.32
N ALA A 2 11.35 2.83 -3.57
CA ALA A 2 10.95 4.20 -3.21
C ALA A 2 9.65 4.67 -3.90
N HIS A 3 9.35 4.21 -5.12
CA HIS A 3 8.08 4.51 -5.78
C HIS A 3 6.91 3.84 -5.05
N VAL A 4 6.98 2.51 -4.84
CA VAL A 4 5.91 1.74 -4.17
C VAL A 4 5.66 2.23 -2.75
N ALA A 5 6.71 2.53 -1.98
CA ALA A 5 6.59 3.10 -0.64
C ALA A 5 5.82 4.43 -0.63
N ARG A 6 6.02 5.29 -1.63
CA ARG A 6 5.27 6.55 -1.76
C ARG A 6 3.82 6.33 -2.18
N SER A 7 3.54 5.35 -3.04
CA SER A 7 2.17 5.08 -3.50
C SER A 7 1.31 4.38 -2.45
N VAL A 8 1.91 3.62 -1.54
CA VAL A 8 1.18 2.89 -0.48
C VAL A 8 1.30 3.52 0.91
N GLY A 9 1.96 4.68 1.03
CA GLY A 9 2.12 5.37 2.33
C GLY A 9 2.96 4.62 3.37
N LEU A 10 3.72 3.60 2.96
CA LEU A 10 4.53 2.76 3.86
C LEU A 10 6.01 3.16 3.85
N SER A 11 6.72 2.82 4.93
CA SER A 11 8.19 2.97 4.97
C SER A 11 8.86 2.09 3.91
N ARG A 12 10.03 2.51 3.42
CA ARG A 12 10.83 1.71 2.46
C ARG A 12 11.21 0.35 3.04
N GLN A 13 11.50 0.28 4.34
CA GLN A 13 11.88 -0.97 5.01
C GLN A 13 10.71 -1.94 5.09
N THR A 14 9.50 -1.44 5.37
CA THR A 14 8.28 -2.26 5.37
C THR A 14 8.00 -2.82 3.97
N VAL A 15 8.11 -1.98 2.94
CA VAL A 15 7.93 -2.42 1.55
C VAL A 15 8.99 -3.46 1.17
N GLN A 16 10.25 -3.23 1.52
CA GLN A 16 11.33 -4.17 1.20
C GLN A 16 11.13 -5.53 1.90
N ARG A 17 10.79 -5.53 3.19
CA ARG A 17 10.50 -6.77 3.92
C ARG A 17 9.36 -7.55 3.30
N THR A 18 8.29 -6.85 2.92
CA THR A 18 7.13 -7.47 2.28
C THR A 18 7.51 -8.04 0.91
N ALA A 19 8.24 -7.28 0.11
CA ALA A 19 8.71 -7.72 -1.20
C ALA A 19 9.62 -8.96 -1.10
N ASN A 20 10.53 -9.00 -0.13
CA ASN A 20 11.39 -10.15 0.10
C ASN A 20 10.57 -11.39 0.50
N GLY A 21 9.61 -11.27 1.43
CA GLY A 21 8.74 -12.40 1.79
C GLY A 21 7.92 -12.90 0.59
N LEU A 22 7.38 -11.99 -0.22
CA LEU A 22 6.66 -12.36 -1.45
C LEU A 22 7.55 -13.06 -2.48
N GLU A 23 8.84 -12.70 -2.56
CA GLU A 23 9.80 -13.39 -3.42
C GLU A 23 10.15 -14.78 -2.86
N GLU A 24 10.45 -14.87 -1.57
CA GLU A 24 10.75 -16.14 -0.88
C GLU A 24 9.62 -17.15 -1.03
N GLU A 25 8.37 -16.68 -0.99
CA GLU A 25 7.18 -17.49 -1.22
C GLU A 25 6.85 -17.69 -2.71
N GLY A 26 7.60 -17.08 -3.64
CA GLY A 26 7.46 -17.25 -5.09
C GLY A 26 6.26 -16.54 -5.71
N PHE A 27 5.68 -15.56 -5.04
CA PHE A 27 4.59 -14.73 -5.58
C PHE A 27 5.11 -13.61 -6.50
N ILE A 28 6.33 -13.14 -6.28
CA ILE A 28 7.01 -12.18 -7.15
C ILE A 28 8.42 -12.64 -7.51
N THR A 29 9.03 -12.00 -8.49
CA THR A 29 10.44 -12.11 -8.83
C THR A 29 11.05 -10.73 -9.04
N PHE A 30 12.36 -10.59 -8.83
CA PHE A 30 13.10 -9.39 -9.19
C PHE A 30 13.77 -9.54 -10.56
N SER A 31 13.48 -8.60 -11.45
CA SER A 31 14.16 -8.48 -12.76
C SER A 31 15.05 -7.24 -12.79
N ASP A 32 16.07 -7.27 -13.65
CA ASP A 32 16.91 -6.11 -13.91
C ASP A 32 16.11 -4.97 -14.53
N ASN A 33 16.45 -3.75 -14.13
CA ASN A 33 15.87 -2.55 -14.71
C ASN A 33 16.88 -1.93 -15.69
N PRO A 34 16.60 -1.94 -17.01
CA PRO A 34 17.50 -1.42 -18.04
C PRO A 34 17.89 0.04 -17.82
N HIS A 35 17.00 0.83 -17.19
CA HIS A 35 17.18 2.26 -16.97
C HIS A 35 17.83 2.60 -15.61
N HIS A 36 17.81 1.66 -14.66
CA HIS A 36 18.36 1.89 -13.32
C HIS A 36 18.91 0.60 -12.71
N ARG A 37 20.22 0.38 -12.86
CA ARG A 37 20.94 -0.83 -12.41
C ARG A 37 20.76 -1.17 -10.92
N ARG A 38 20.44 -0.20 -10.06
CA ARG A 38 20.18 -0.39 -8.61
C ARG A 38 18.70 -0.53 -8.24
N ALA A 39 17.77 -0.32 -9.17
CA ALA A 39 16.34 -0.34 -8.89
C ALA A 39 15.66 -1.49 -9.66
N LYS A 40 15.78 -2.71 -9.13
CA LYS A 40 15.14 -3.92 -9.69
C LYS A 40 13.62 -3.74 -9.88
N LEU A 41 13.09 -4.31 -10.95
CA LEU A 41 11.66 -4.39 -11.22
C LEU A 41 11.07 -5.57 -10.45
N MET A 42 9.88 -5.37 -9.87
CA MET A 42 9.09 -6.46 -9.28
C MET A 42 8.12 -6.98 -10.34
N CYS A 43 8.20 -8.27 -10.60
CA CYS A 43 7.34 -8.95 -11.55
C CYS A 43 6.49 -9.98 -10.79
N VAL A 44 5.17 -9.89 -10.91
CA VAL A 44 4.26 -10.87 -10.32
C VAL A 44 4.39 -12.19 -11.09
N THR A 45 4.43 -13.31 -10.38
CA THR A 45 4.45 -14.64 -11.01
C THR A 45 3.03 -15.13 -11.27
N GLY A 46 2.86 -16.19 -12.07
CA GLY A 46 1.55 -16.83 -12.19
C GLY A 46 0.99 -17.37 -10.86
N LYS A 47 1.86 -17.71 -9.88
CA LYS A 47 1.43 -18.04 -8.51
C LYS A 47 0.89 -16.78 -7.82
N GLY A 48 1.59 -15.66 -7.96
CA GLY A 48 1.18 -14.36 -7.44
C GLY A 48 -0.14 -13.87 -8.02
N GLU A 49 -0.35 -14.03 -9.32
CA GLU A 49 -1.61 -13.64 -9.99
C GLU A 49 -2.81 -14.42 -9.44
N ARG A 50 -2.69 -15.76 -9.34
CA ARG A 50 -3.76 -16.59 -8.75
C ARG A 50 -4.03 -16.25 -7.30
N ALA A 51 -2.99 -15.97 -6.51
CA ALA A 51 -3.16 -15.55 -5.12
C ALA A 51 -3.86 -14.19 -5.02
N LEU A 52 -3.54 -13.25 -5.92
CA LEU A 52 -4.17 -11.94 -5.98
C LEU A 52 -5.65 -12.05 -6.38
N GLU A 53 -5.97 -12.90 -7.34
CA GLU A 53 -7.35 -13.19 -7.75
C GLU A 53 -8.16 -13.77 -6.58
N TYR A 54 -7.62 -14.78 -5.91
CA TYR A 54 -8.23 -15.39 -4.72
C TYR A 54 -8.53 -14.38 -3.59
N VAL A 55 -7.63 -13.41 -3.39
CA VAL A 55 -7.81 -12.34 -2.39
C VAL A 55 -8.88 -11.34 -2.85
N ARG A 56 -8.87 -10.95 -4.13
CA ARG A 56 -9.85 -10.02 -4.70
C ARG A 56 -11.27 -10.56 -4.58
N GLU A 57 -11.50 -11.82 -4.95
CA GLU A 57 -12.81 -12.46 -4.81
C GLU A 57 -13.33 -12.39 -3.36
N ARG A 58 -12.45 -12.58 -2.37
CA ARG A 58 -12.82 -12.46 -0.95
C ARG A 58 -13.11 -11.04 -0.53
N GLN A 59 -12.35 -10.08 -1.04
CA GLN A 59 -12.61 -8.67 -0.79
C GLN A 59 -13.95 -8.25 -1.37
N ASP A 60 -14.30 -8.70 -2.58
CA ASP A 60 -15.57 -8.39 -3.22
C ASP A 60 -16.74 -8.98 -2.42
N LEU A 61 -16.67 -10.26 -2.04
CA LEU A 61 -17.68 -10.91 -1.20
C LEU A 61 -17.85 -10.23 0.16
N TRP A 62 -16.74 -9.80 0.76
CA TRP A 62 -16.77 -9.06 2.02
C TRP A 62 -17.41 -7.69 1.85
N ALA A 63 -17.03 -6.94 0.80
CA ALA A 63 -17.55 -5.61 0.51
C ALA A 63 -19.05 -5.66 0.20
N GLU A 64 -19.51 -6.66 -0.56
CA GLU A 64 -20.93 -6.86 -0.87
C GLU A 64 -21.73 -7.14 0.40
N ARG A 65 -21.24 -8.02 1.27
CA ARG A 65 -21.90 -8.33 2.56
C ARG A 65 -22.03 -7.09 3.44
N ILE A 66 -20.93 -6.36 3.66
CA ILE A 66 -20.93 -5.17 4.53
C ILE A 66 -21.74 -4.04 3.90
N GLY A 67 -21.64 -3.84 2.59
CA GLY A 67 -22.42 -2.82 1.87
C GLY A 67 -23.92 -3.12 1.87
N GLY A 68 -24.31 -4.40 1.79
CA GLY A 68 -25.70 -4.82 1.90
C GLY A 68 -26.30 -4.63 3.29
N GLU A 69 -25.49 -4.76 4.34
CA GLU A 69 -25.90 -4.53 5.74
C GLU A 69 -26.05 -3.04 6.09
N HIS A 70 -25.40 -2.14 5.34
CA HIS A 70 -25.35 -0.71 5.64
C HIS A 70 -25.75 0.14 4.43
N THR A 71 -27.00 0.62 4.41
CA THR A 71 -27.41 1.65 3.46
C THR A 71 -27.00 3.03 4.01
N LEU A 72 -26.18 3.75 3.26
CA LEU A 72 -25.85 5.15 3.54
C LEU A 72 -26.78 6.06 2.74
N GLU A 73 -27.34 7.08 3.39
CA GLU A 73 -28.16 8.11 2.71
C GLU A 73 -27.32 8.95 1.73
N ASP A 74 -26.04 9.20 2.07
CA ASP A 74 -25.08 9.91 1.23
C ASP A 74 -23.71 9.19 1.22
N PRO A 75 -23.54 8.17 0.36
CA PRO A 75 -22.27 7.44 0.26
C PRO A 75 -21.14 8.31 -0.33
N GLU A 76 -21.46 9.29 -1.17
CA GLU A 76 -20.47 10.17 -1.80
C GLU A 76 -19.88 11.15 -0.77
N GLY A 77 -20.73 11.78 0.04
CA GLY A 77 -20.31 12.64 1.15
C GLY A 77 -19.49 11.88 2.18
N ALA A 78 -19.88 10.64 2.53
CA ALA A 78 -19.10 9.78 3.43
C ALA A 78 -17.70 9.47 2.86
N LEU A 79 -17.60 9.16 1.56
CA LEU A 79 -16.33 8.94 0.87
C LEU A 79 -15.45 10.20 0.88
N VAL A 80 -16.03 11.37 0.63
CA VAL A 80 -15.32 12.65 0.67
C VAL A 80 -14.76 12.91 2.07
N ALA A 81 -15.56 12.69 3.12
CA ALA A 81 -15.14 12.87 4.50
C ALA A 81 -13.99 11.91 4.88
N LEU A 82 -14.12 10.61 4.56
CA LEU A 82 -13.08 9.60 4.83
C LEU A 82 -11.76 9.93 4.12
N ARG A 83 -11.80 10.30 2.83
CA ARG A 83 -10.60 10.75 2.09
C ARG A 83 -10.01 12.05 2.65
N GLY A 84 -10.84 12.90 3.23
CA GLY A 84 -10.38 14.08 3.98
C GLY A 84 -9.56 13.68 5.21
N LEU A 85 -10.09 12.75 6.01
CA LEU A 85 -9.43 12.23 7.22
C LEU A 85 -8.12 11.51 6.89
N GLU A 86 -8.09 10.67 5.84
CA GLU A 86 -6.86 10.00 5.41
C GLU A 86 -5.76 11.00 5.06
N ARG A 87 -6.10 12.05 4.29
CA ARG A 87 -5.15 13.12 3.94
C ARG A 87 -4.66 13.89 5.16
N SER A 88 -5.52 14.16 6.14
CA SER A 88 -5.11 14.80 7.39
C SER A 88 -4.12 13.93 8.16
N ARG A 89 -4.40 12.63 8.29
CA ARG A 89 -3.54 11.66 9.00
C ARG A 89 -2.15 11.54 8.35
N GLU A 90 -2.09 11.56 7.02
CA GLU A 90 -0.82 11.56 6.28
C GLU A 90 0.00 12.84 6.50
N GLN A 91 -0.66 13.98 6.71
CA GLN A 91 0.01 15.25 7.00
C GLN A 91 0.54 15.28 8.44
N ASP A 92 -0.23 14.80 9.42
CA ASP A 92 0.19 14.74 10.82
C ASP A 92 1.37 13.79 11.04
N THR A 93 1.35 12.62 10.39
CA THR A 93 2.49 11.69 10.43
C THR A 93 3.75 12.27 9.79
N ARG A 94 3.63 13.10 8.74
CA ARG A 94 4.78 13.78 8.13
C ARG A 94 5.30 14.95 8.99
N SER A 95 4.41 15.72 9.62
CA SER A 95 4.77 16.85 10.49
C SER A 95 5.47 16.36 11.76
N SER A 96 4.91 15.35 12.45
CA SER A 96 5.53 14.72 13.63
C SER A 96 6.90 14.10 13.34
N THR A 97 7.09 13.50 12.16
CA THR A 97 8.41 12.95 11.76
C THR A 97 9.45 14.05 11.53
N LYS A 98 9.06 15.21 10.97
CA LYS A 98 9.96 16.36 10.77
C LYS A 98 10.34 17.04 12.09
N GLU A 99 9.41 17.17 13.03
CA GLU A 99 9.67 17.73 14.36
C GLU A 99 10.61 16.86 15.19
N ALA A 100 10.48 15.52 15.09
CA ALA A 100 11.38 14.59 15.73
C ALA A 100 12.82 14.65 15.17
N GLN A 101 12.97 14.86 13.85
CA GLN A 101 14.28 14.99 13.20
C GLN A 101 14.96 16.35 13.45
N GLY A 102 14.20 17.41 13.73
CA GLY A 102 14.75 18.73 14.08
C GLY A 102 15.34 18.82 15.48
N ARG A 103 14.96 17.92 16.41
CA ARG A 103 15.40 17.96 17.82
C ARG A 103 16.66 17.14 18.13
N THR A 104 17.21 16.41 17.16
CA THR A 104 18.44 15.60 17.33
C THR A 104 19.68 16.28 16.73
N GLY A 105 19.53 17.51 16.21
CA GLY A 105 20.59 18.26 15.51
C GLY A 105 21.16 19.47 16.25
N GLU A 106 20.87 19.61 17.55
CA GLU A 106 21.40 20.68 18.42
C GLU A 106 22.16 20.06 19.60
#